data_AF-A0A0H3FGH3-F1
#
_entry.id   AF-A0A0H3FGH3-F1
#
_cell.length_a   1.000
_cell.length_b   1.000
_cell.length_c   1.000
_cell.angle_alpha   90.00
_cell.angle_beta   90.00
_cell.angle_gamma   90.00
#
_symmetry.space_group_name_H-M   'P 1'
#
loop_
_entity.id
_entity.type
_entity.pdbx_description
1 polymer ?
#
loop_
_entity_poly.entity_id
_entity_poly.type
_entity_poly.pdbx_seq_one_letter_code
_entity_poly.pdbx_strand_id
1 'polypeptide(L)'
;MLTKIVMIFTFFLAACCYAEESLPLVKAGIMILNTDKTYILLTTEKISATDIVYINPVIPDDIKCCEKITGSNFRFVGVTQKATDELEGKEIMSYLLTVTYPSRQLNKPTMALIFKRNRLIKIAPKIESNANEISFNIMSVNYKFFICNSQEGLHIYSKGTNSKEHLYLPLGYEVQPNCPEEAYY
;
A
#
# COMPACT_ATOMS: atom_id res chain seq x y z
N MET A 1 -60.78 40.72 -15.93
CA MET A 1 -60.47 40.81 -14.49
C MET A 1 -60.22 39.39 -13.99
N LEU A 2 -59.20 39.20 -13.15
CA LEU A 2 -58.69 37.95 -12.55
C LEU A 2 -57.80 37.04 -13.42
N THR A 3 -56.52 37.41 -13.49
CA THR A 3 -55.38 36.49 -13.66
C THR A 3 -55.08 35.80 -12.33
N LYS A 4 -55.17 34.47 -12.28
CA LYS A 4 -54.72 33.66 -11.12
C LYS A 4 -53.19 33.56 -11.14
N ILE A 5 -52.54 34.17 -10.16
CA ILE A 5 -51.11 34.00 -9.91
C ILE A 5 -50.94 32.72 -9.09
N VAL A 6 -50.38 31.68 -9.72
CA VAL A 6 -49.94 30.46 -9.04
C VAL A 6 -48.54 30.75 -8.49
N MET A 7 -48.44 30.96 -7.17
CA MET A 7 -47.17 31.20 -6.49
C MET A 7 -46.59 29.83 -6.09
N ILE A 8 -45.67 29.31 -6.91
CA ILE A 8 -44.92 28.09 -6.60
C ILE A 8 -43.78 28.48 -5.65
N PHE A 9 -43.91 28.12 -4.38
CA PHE A 9 -42.82 28.22 -3.40
C PHE A 9 -41.88 27.02 -3.59
N THR A 10 -40.81 27.17 -4.38
CA THR A 10 -39.70 26.21 -4.42
C THR A 10 -38.81 26.41 -3.20
N PHE A 11 -38.99 25.56 -2.19
CA PHE A 11 -38.04 25.36 -1.10
C PHE A 11 -36.77 24.68 -1.67
N PHE A 12 -35.73 25.47 -1.94
CA PHE A 12 -34.39 24.93 -2.17
C PHE A 12 -33.81 24.48 -0.83
N LEU A 13 -34.04 23.23 -0.47
CA LEU A 13 -33.23 22.54 0.55
C LEU A 13 -31.82 22.40 -0.03
N ALA A 14 -30.92 23.30 0.36
CA ALA A 14 -29.49 23.12 0.16
C ALA A 14 -29.05 21.91 1.01
N ALA A 15 -29.12 20.72 0.42
CA ALA A 15 -28.42 19.56 0.92
C ALA A 15 -26.92 19.86 0.77
N CYS A 16 -26.32 20.42 1.82
CA CYS A 16 -24.87 20.41 1.97
C CYS A 16 -24.45 18.95 2.12
N CYS A 17 -24.22 18.27 1.00
CA CYS A 17 -23.41 17.07 0.97
C CYS A 17 -22.01 17.49 1.39
N TYR A 18 -21.73 17.41 2.69
CA TYR A 18 -20.36 17.31 3.16
C TYR A 18 -19.85 15.97 2.63
N ALA A 19 -19.10 16.02 1.53
CA ALA A 19 -18.26 14.90 1.15
C ALA A 19 -17.23 14.75 2.26
N GLU A 20 -17.45 13.77 3.13
CA GLU A 20 -16.46 13.36 4.10
C GLU A 20 -15.23 12.95 3.29
N GLU A 21 -14.15 13.74 3.36
CA GLU A 21 -12.89 13.39 2.72
C GLU A 21 -12.40 12.09 3.35
N SER A 22 -12.75 10.97 2.73
CA SER A 22 -12.32 9.66 3.16
C SER A 22 -10.79 9.66 3.18
N LEU A 23 -10.20 9.45 4.35
CA LEU A 23 -8.77 9.47 4.59
C LEU A 23 -7.99 8.74 3.49
N PRO A 24 -6.77 9.17 3.13
CA PRO A 24 -5.93 8.43 2.18
C PRO A 24 -5.71 7.01 2.69
N LEU A 25 -6.26 6.03 1.96
CA LEU A 25 -6.04 4.61 2.24
C LEU A 25 -4.67 4.26 1.66
N VAL A 26 -3.65 4.22 2.52
CA VAL A 26 -2.34 3.70 2.15
C VAL A 26 -2.37 2.18 2.28
N LYS A 27 -1.89 1.48 1.26
CA LYS A 27 -1.91 0.02 1.18
C LYS A 27 -0.51 -0.54 1.10
N ALA A 28 -0.33 -1.82 1.42
CA ALA A 28 0.98 -2.45 1.33
C ALA A 28 1.07 -3.37 0.10
N GLY A 29 2.30 -3.72 -0.23
CA GLY A 29 2.64 -4.76 -1.18
C GLY A 29 3.98 -5.38 -0.85
N ILE A 30 4.26 -6.52 -1.46
CA ILE A 30 5.51 -7.24 -1.35
C ILE A 30 6.28 -7.06 -2.65
N MET A 31 7.47 -6.48 -2.59
CA MET A 31 8.39 -6.41 -3.72
C MET A 31 9.33 -7.61 -3.66
N ILE A 32 9.39 -8.38 -4.74
CA ILE A 32 10.27 -9.56 -4.87
C ILE A 32 11.13 -9.48 -6.12
N LEU A 33 12.30 -10.13 -6.07
CA LEU A 33 13.13 -10.40 -7.23
C LEU A 33 12.67 -11.70 -7.88
N ASN A 34 12.30 -11.64 -9.15
CA ASN A 34 11.94 -12.81 -9.94
C ASN A 34 13.20 -13.50 -10.51
N THR A 35 13.03 -14.74 -11.01
CA THR A 35 14.15 -15.57 -11.51
C THR A 35 14.92 -14.95 -12.68
N ASP A 36 14.24 -14.16 -13.51
CA ASP A 36 14.80 -13.40 -14.62
C ASP A 36 15.45 -12.07 -14.19
N LYS A 37 15.68 -11.87 -12.89
CA LYS A 37 16.21 -10.66 -12.27
C LYS A 37 15.33 -9.43 -12.45
N THR A 38 14.05 -9.61 -12.77
CA THR A 38 13.08 -8.52 -12.79
C THR A 38 12.41 -8.35 -11.43
N TYR A 39 11.95 -7.14 -11.12
CA TYR A 39 11.24 -6.86 -9.87
C TYR A 39 9.73 -6.97 -10.07
N ILE A 40 9.07 -7.68 -9.16
CA ILE A 40 7.63 -7.88 -9.16
C ILE A 40 7.04 -7.33 -7.86
N LEU A 41 6.03 -6.48 -7.99
CA LEU A 41 5.18 -6.03 -6.90
C LEU A 41 3.94 -6.94 -6.80
N LEU A 42 3.71 -7.48 -5.61
CA LEU A 42 2.54 -8.25 -5.24
C LEU A 42 1.67 -7.40 -4.30
N THR A 43 0.38 -7.20 -4.62
CA THR A 43 -0.52 -6.39 -3.78
C THR A 43 -1.99 -6.71 -4.07
N THR A 44 -2.87 -6.42 -3.13
CA THR A 44 -4.33 -6.46 -3.29
C THR A 44 -4.86 -5.29 -4.15
N GLU A 45 -4.03 -4.28 -4.41
CA GLU A 45 -4.45 -3.03 -5.04
C GLU A 45 -4.28 -2.96 -6.56
N LYS A 46 -5.25 -2.34 -7.23
CA LYS A 46 -5.12 -1.95 -8.65
C LYS A 46 -4.23 -0.72 -8.79
N ILE A 47 -3.04 -0.85 -9.35
CA ILE A 47 -2.10 0.28 -9.50
C ILE A 47 -2.50 1.14 -10.70
N SER A 48 -2.78 2.43 -10.45
CA SER A 48 -2.98 3.42 -11.51
C SER A 48 -1.65 4.01 -11.98
N ALA A 49 -1.59 4.51 -13.22
CA ALA A 49 -0.38 5.18 -13.74
C ALA A 49 0.06 6.39 -12.88
N THR A 50 -0.85 6.92 -12.08
CA THR A 50 -0.60 8.12 -11.29
C THR A 50 -0.28 7.84 -9.83
N ASP A 51 -0.52 6.61 -9.35
CA ASP A 51 -0.23 6.19 -7.99
C ASP A 51 1.27 6.32 -7.69
N ILE A 52 1.62 6.41 -6.41
CA ILE A 52 3.01 6.43 -5.97
C ILE A 52 3.27 5.18 -5.13
N VAL A 53 4.35 4.48 -5.43
CA VAL A 53 4.82 3.31 -4.68
C VAL A 53 6.15 3.67 -4.03
N TYR A 54 6.21 3.61 -2.70
CA TYR A 54 7.44 3.74 -1.94
C TYR A 54 7.95 2.35 -1.60
N ILE A 55 9.17 2.02 -2.00
CA ILE A 55 9.77 0.71 -1.75
C ILE A 55 10.89 0.90 -0.76
N ASN A 56 10.85 0.17 0.35
CA ASN A 56 11.91 0.22 1.34
C ASN A 56 12.98 -0.80 0.99
N PRO A 57 14.14 -0.43 0.44
CA PRO A 57 15.23 -1.39 0.37
C PRO A 57 15.67 -1.64 1.82
N VAL A 58 15.52 -2.87 2.33
CA VAL A 58 16.02 -3.24 3.66
C VAL A 58 17.55 -3.14 3.63
N ILE A 59 18.07 -1.95 3.92
CA ILE A 59 19.50 -1.65 4.01
C ILE A 59 19.79 -1.37 5.48
N PRO A 60 20.58 -2.22 6.15
CA PRO A 60 21.10 -1.90 7.47
C PRO A 60 21.82 -0.54 7.42
N ASP A 61 21.51 0.34 8.37
CA ASP A 61 22.18 1.63 8.60
C ASP A 61 21.86 2.79 7.64
N ASP A 62 20.86 2.67 6.74
CA ASP A 62 20.40 3.82 5.95
C ASP A 62 19.17 4.49 6.56
N ILE A 63 19.31 5.77 6.91
CA ILE A 63 18.25 6.63 7.47
C ILE A 63 17.33 7.15 6.36
N LYS A 64 17.75 7.11 5.09
CA LYS A 64 16.88 7.50 3.97
C LYS A 64 15.96 6.35 3.61
N CYS A 65 14.77 6.32 4.22
CA CYS A 65 13.75 5.45 3.67
C CYS A 65 13.38 5.88 2.25
N CYS A 66 13.29 4.82 1.46
CA CYS A 66 12.31 4.61 0.43
C CYS A 66 12.62 5.20 -0.94
N GLU A 67 12.73 4.32 -1.92
CA GLU A 67 12.72 4.70 -3.32
C GLU A 67 11.28 4.99 -3.76
N LYS A 68 11.08 6.16 -4.34
CA LYS A 68 9.77 6.60 -4.85
C LYS A 68 9.65 6.23 -6.32
N ILE A 69 8.67 5.38 -6.65
CA ILE A 69 8.36 4.96 -8.01
C ILE A 69 6.94 5.36 -8.37
N THR A 70 6.73 5.87 -9.59
CA THR A 70 5.39 6.19 -10.08
C THR A 70 4.71 4.94 -10.64
N GLY A 71 3.40 4.81 -10.46
CA GLY A 71 2.57 3.70 -10.92
C GLY A 71 2.68 3.41 -12.41
N SER A 72 3.00 4.41 -13.23
CA SER A 72 3.28 4.25 -14.67
C SER A 72 4.44 3.31 -14.98
N ASN A 73 5.34 3.09 -14.02
CA ASN A 73 6.48 2.18 -14.16
C ASN A 73 6.12 0.74 -13.76
N PHE A 74 4.85 0.45 -13.47
CA PHE A 74 4.35 -0.88 -13.13
C PHE A 74 3.43 -1.37 -14.24
N ARG A 75 3.79 -2.51 -14.84
CA ARG A 75 2.97 -3.19 -15.84
C ARG A 75 2.24 -4.35 -15.19
N PHE A 76 0.92 -4.34 -15.24
CA PHE A 76 0.10 -5.46 -14.75
C PHE A 76 0.46 -6.74 -15.52
N VAL A 77 0.70 -7.82 -14.78
CA VAL A 77 1.03 -9.14 -15.32
C VAL A 77 -0.16 -10.08 -15.20
N GLY A 78 -0.90 -10.01 -14.08
CA GLY A 78 -2.03 -10.90 -13.82
C GLY A 78 -2.32 -11.04 -12.32
N VAL A 79 -3.32 -11.85 -12.01
CA VAL A 79 -3.57 -12.35 -10.64
C VAL A 79 -2.63 -13.51 -10.36
N THR A 80 -2.20 -13.66 -9.10
CA THR A 80 -1.23 -14.68 -8.68
C THR A 80 -1.59 -15.27 -7.32
N GLN A 81 -1.16 -16.52 -7.10
CA GLN A 81 -1.25 -17.24 -5.84
C GLN A 81 0.10 -17.29 -5.09
N LYS A 82 1.09 -16.53 -5.56
CA LYS A 82 2.42 -16.46 -4.91
C LYS A 82 2.36 -15.87 -3.50
N ALA A 83 1.33 -15.09 -3.19
CA ALA A 83 1.09 -14.51 -1.88
C ALA A 83 -0.42 -14.53 -1.60
N THR A 84 -0.80 -14.31 -0.36
CA THR A 84 -2.19 -14.31 0.11
C THR A 84 -2.48 -13.06 0.94
N ASP A 85 -3.74 -12.63 0.92
CA ASP A 85 -4.29 -11.65 1.87
C ASP A 85 -4.98 -12.43 2.99
N GLU A 86 -4.33 -12.47 4.16
CA GLU A 86 -4.77 -13.27 5.31
C GLU A 86 -5.96 -12.64 6.06
N LEU A 87 -6.27 -11.36 5.81
CA LEU A 87 -7.40 -10.69 6.47
C LEU A 87 -8.71 -10.85 5.71
N GLU A 88 -8.71 -10.51 4.41
CA GLU A 88 -9.95 -10.41 3.63
C GLU A 88 -10.00 -11.43 2.48
N GLY A 89 -8.94 -12.21 2.26
CA GLY A 89 -8.88 -13.21 1.19
C GLY A 89 -8.93 -12.61 -0.21
N LYS A 90 -8.51 -11.35 -0.38
CA LYS A 90 -8.51 -10.69 -1.69
C LYS A 90 -7.49 -11.30 -2.64
N GLU A 91 -7.80 -11.23 -3.93
CA GLU A 91 -6.88 -11.63 -4.98
C GLU A 91 -5.60 -10.78 -4.95
N ILE A 92 -4.44 -11.43 -5.06
CA ILE A 92 -3.16 -10.75 -5.19
C ILE A 92 -2.87 -10.48 -6.67
N MET A 93 -2.68 -9.21 -6.99
CA MET A 93 -2.27 -8.72 -8.30
C MET A 93 -0.74 -8.65 -8.38
N SER A 94 -0.21 -9.02 -9.54
CA SER A 94 1.21 -9.00 -9.87
C SER A 94 1.52 -7.90 -10.87
N TYR A 95 2.52 -7.08 -10.57
CA TYR A 95 3.00 -6.02 -11.44
C TYR A 95 4.51 -6.11 -11.66
N LEU A 96 4.94 -6.08 -12.91
CA LEU A 96 6.34 -5.99 -13.30
C LEU A 96 6.81 -4.54 -13.23
N LEU A 97 7.92 -4.29 -12.53
CA LEU A 97 8.61 -3.01 -12.58
C LEU A 97 9.37 -2.88 -13.91
N THR A 98 9.06 -1.85 -14.69
CA THR A 98 9.59 -1.68 -16.07
C THR A 98 10.82 -0.78 -16.14
N VAL A 99 11.18 -0.12 -15.05
CA VAL A 99 12.37 0.74 -14.96
C VAL A 99 13.47 0.02 -14.19
N THR A 100 14.72 0.38 -14.48
CA THR A 100 15.86 -0.08 -13.68
C THR A 100 15.72 0.44 -12.25
N TYR A 101 15.71 -0.47 -11.28
CA TYR A 101 15.64 -0.12 -9.87
C TYR A 101 16.97 0.54 -9.44
N PRO A 102 16.97 1.80 -8.96
CA PRO A 102 18.19 2.58 -8.76
C PRO A 102 19.08 2.14 -7.58
N SER A 103 18.59 1.34 -6.63
CA SER A 103 19.36 0.92 -5.45
C SER A 103 19.81 -0.55 -5.47
N ARG A 104 20.84 -0.81 -4.64
CA ARG A 104 21.45 -2.11 -4.29
C ARG A 104 20.41 -3.23 -4.36
N GLN A 105 20.70 -4.24 -5.18
CA GLN A 105 19.83 -5.38 -5.48
C GLN A 105 18.99 -5.80 -4.27
N LEU A 106 17.66 -5.79 -4.40
CA LEU A 106 16.80 -6.44 -3.41
C LEU A 106 17.14 -7.94 -3.42
N ASN A 107 17.95 -8.35 -2.45
CA ASN A 107 18.36 -9.75 -2.30
C ASN A 107 17.34 -10.57 -1.51
N LYS A 108 16.29 -9.91 -1.00
CA LYS A 108 15.23 -10.47 -0.17
C LYS A 108 13.91 -9.77 -0.51
N PRO A 109 12.75 -10.42 -0.31
CA PRO A 109 11.46 -9.74 -0.37
C PRO A 109 11.43 -8.53 0.57
N THR A 110 10.77 -7.46 0.14
CA THR A 110 10.64 -6.24 0.96
C THR A 110 9.25 -5.63 0.88
N MET A 111 8.97 -4.72 1.79
CA MET A 111 7.74 -3.95 1.84
C MET A 111 7.73 -2.81 0.81
N ALA A 112 6.60 -2.70 0.12
CA ALA A 112 6.20 -1.54 -0.65
C ALA A 112 4.95 -0.92 -0.02
N LEU A 113 4.86 0.41 -0.07
CA LEU A 113 3.71 1.19 0.35
C LEU A 113 3.11 1.89 -0.87
N ILE A 114 1.81 1.73 -1.05
CA ILE A 114 1.06 2.17 -2.22
C ILE A 114 0.14 3.31 -1.81
N PHE A 115 0.35 4.46 -2.46
CA PHE A 115 -0.32 5.71 -2.19
C PHE A 115 -1.17 6.09 -3.40
N LYS A 116 -2.49 6.06 -3.25
CA LYS A 116 -3.43 6.47 -4.30
C LYS A 116 -3.38 7.99 -4.51
N ARG A 117 -3.08 8.43 -5.74
CA ARG A 117 -2.84 9.86 -6.03
C ARG A 117 -4.07 10.74 -5.81
N ASN A 118 -5.27 10.20 -6.01
CA ASN A 118 -6.53 10.93 -5.81
C ASN A 118 -6.73 11.48 -4.39
N ARG A 119 -5.82 11.19 -3.43
CA ARG A 119 -5.91 11.67 -2.04
C ARG A 119 -4.65 12.36 -1.50
N LEU A 120 -3.58 12.55 -2.30
CA LEU A 120 -2.23 12.85 -1.76
C LEU A 120 -1.45 13.95 -2.49
N ILE A 121 -2.12 14.88 -3.15
CA ILE A 121 -1.49 15.92 -3.99
C ILE A 121 -0.49 16.83 -3.22
N LYS A 122 -0.42 16.78 -1.87
CA LYS A 122 0.43 17.70 -1.08
C LYS A 122 1.30 17.06 0.01
N ILE A 123 1.34 15.74 0.16
CA ILE A 123 2.01 15.11 1.31
C ILE A 123 3.15 14.24 0.80
N ALA A 124 4.38 14.72 1.01
CA ALA A 124 5.56 13.85 1.03
C ALA A 124 5.62 13.26 2.45
N PRO A 125 5.13 12.02 2.67
CA PRO A 125 5.15 11.44 4.01
C PRO A 125 6.59 11.40 4.50
N LYS A 126 6.81 11.83 5.75
CA LYS A 126 8.06 11.53 6.44
C LYS A 126 8.01 10.06 6.79
N ILE A 127 8.70 9.25 6.01
CA ILE A 127 8.75 7.81 6.23
C ILE A 127 9.94 7.51 7.14
N GLU A 128 9.65 6.99 8.32
CA GLU A 128 10.63 6.48 9.27
C GLU A 128 10.64 4.96 9.14
N SER A 129 11.79 4.41 8.77
CA SER A 129 12.00 2.96 8.66
C SER A 129 12.98 2.52 9.74
N ASN A 130 12.62 1.47 10.47
CA ASN A 130 13.53 0.74 11.35
C ASN A 130 13.37 -0.74 11.02
N ALA A 131 14.38 -1.36 10.38
CA ALA A 131 14.52 -2.79 10.05
C ALA A 131 13.25 -3.54 9.57
N ASN A 132 12.27 -3.69 10.46
CA ASN A 132 11.01 -4.41 10.30
C ASN A 132 9.75 -3.51 10.35
N GLU A 133 9.87 -2.21 10.59
CA GLU A 133 8.75 -1.25 10.68
C GLU A 133 8.95 -0.11 9.69
N ILE A 134 7.86 0.28 9.02
CA ILE A 134 7.74 1.55 8.32
C ILE A 134 6.60 2.33 8.96
N SER A 135 6.90 3.54 9.44
CA SER A 135 5.92 4.45 9.98
C SER A 135 5.93 5.79 9.24
N PHE A 136 4.75 6.41 9.14
CA PHE A 136 4.62 7.73 8.54
C PHE A 136 3.34 8.42 9.01
N ASN A 137 3.34 9.76 8.96
CA ASN A 137 2.18 10.57 9.27
C ASN A 137 1.59 11.21 8.01
N ILE A 138 0.27 11.10 7.85
CA ILE A 138 -0.49 11.78 6.80
C ILE A 138 -1.76 12.34 7.41
N MET A 139 -1.99 13.65 7.25
CA MET A 139 -3.21 14.32 7.74
C MET A 139 -3.49 14.01 9.22
N SER A 140 -2.44 14.04 10.06
CA SER A 140 -2.52 13.72 11.49
C SER A 140 -2.85 12.26 11.84
N VAL A 141 -2.91 11.37 10.86
CA VAL A 141 -3.04 9.91 11.07
C VAL A 141 -1.65 9.27 11.01
N ASN A 142 -1.31 8.51 12.04
CA ASN A 142 -0.09 7.72 12.09
C ASN A 142 -0.35 6.34 11.48
N TYR A 143 0.39 6.00 10.46
CA TYR A 143 0.37 4.68 9.83
C TYR A 143 1.63 3.92 10.21
N LYS A 144 1.46 2.64 10.51
CA LYS A 144 2.54 1.71 10.82
C LYS A 144 2.30 0.41 10.07
N PHE A 145 3.32 0.00 9.33
CA PHE A 145 3.38 -1.28 8.65
C PHE A 145 4.62 -2.03 9.13
N PHE A 146 4.48 -3.34 9.24
CA PHE A 146 5.50 -4.23 9.77
C PHE A 146 5.82 -5.30 8.74
N ILE A 147 7.07 -5.73 8.68
CA ILE A 147 7.54 -6.88 7.92
C ILE A 147 8.26 -7.82 8.88
N CYS A 148 7.89 -9.09 8.86
CA CYS A 148 8.49 -10.10 9.71
C CYS A 148 8.45 -11.48 9.03
N ASN A 149 9.21 -12.42 9.55
CA ASN A 149 9.26 -13.80 9.10
C ASN A 149 8.59 -14.73 10.11
N SER A 150 7.70 -15.58 9.64
CA SER A 150 7.29 -16.81 10.32
C SER A 150 8.25 -17.96 9.95
N GLN A 151 8.00 -19.18 10.40
CA GLN A 151 8.88 -20.31 10.09
C GLN A 151 8.97 -20.60 8.58
N GLU A 152 7.86 -20.41 7.84
CA GLU A 152 7.75 -20.82 6.43
C GLU A 152 7.62 -19.66 5.44
N GLY A 153 7.48 -18.42 5.95
CA GLY A 153 7.16 -17.30 5.08
C GLY A 153 7.40 -15.93 5.69
N LEU A 154 7.00 -14.92 4.92
CA LEU A 154 7.11 -13.51 5.26
C LEU A 154 5.73 -12.89 5.39
N HIS A 155 5.52 -12.10 6.43
CA HIS A 155 4.30 -11.35 6.67
C HIS A 155 4.56 -9.85 6.51
N ILE A 156 3.63 -9.16 5.86
CA ILE A 156 3.51 -7.71 5.91
C ILE A 156 2.17 -7.36 6.50
N TYR A 157 2.13 -6.62 7.59
CA TYR A 157 0.87 -6.30 8.26
C TYR A 157 0.86 -4.90 8.85
N SER A 158 -0.34 -4.37 9.12
CA SER A 158 -0.55 -3.05 9.72
C SER A 158 -1.17 -3.18 11.12
N LYS A 159 -0.69 -2.39 12.10
CA LYS A 159 -1.26 -2.38 13.47
C LYS A 159 -1.82 -1.02 13.85
N GLY A 160 -3.04 -0.99 14.37
CA GLY A 160 -3.64 0.21 14.98
C GLY A 160 -3.94 1.34 14.00
N THR A 161 -4.03 1.06 12.69
CA THR A 161 -4.36 2.06 11.67
C THR A 161 -5.69 1.74 11.00
N ASN A 162 -6.29 2.74 10.35
CA ASN A 162 -7.51 2.55 9.56
C ASN A 162 -7.27 1.74 8.27
N SER A 163 -6.01 1.58 7.84
CA SER A 163 -5.67 0.62 6.81
C SER A 163 -5.36 -0.70 7.48
N LYS A 164 -6.25 -1.68 7.34
CA LYS A 164 -5.98 -3.05 7.70
C LYS A 164 -5.38 -3.76 6.49
N GLU A 165 -4.25 -4.42 6.69
CA GLU A 165 -3.52 -5.19 5.69
C GLU A 165 -2.79 -6.34 6.40
N HIS A 166 -2.78 -7.51 5.78
CA HIS A 166 -1.96 -8.66 6.18
C HIS A 166 -1.68 -9.51 4.94
N LEU A 167 -0.49 -9.33 4.38
CA LEU A 167 -0.02 -10.12 3.25
C LEU A 167 0.92 -11.20 3.74
N TYR A 168 0.77 -12.41 3.23
CA TYR A 168 1.68 -13.53 3.47
C TYR A 168 2.33 -14.00 2.18
N LEU A 169 3.65 -14.23 2.22
CA LEU A 169 4.43 -14.80 1.13
C LEU A 169 5.15 -16.06 1.63
N PRO A 170 4.78 -17.27 1.17
CA PRO A 170 5.56 -18.47 1.44
C PRO A 170 6.94 -18.36 0.77
N LEU A 171 8.00 -18.63 1.52
CA LEU A 171 9.37 -18.56 1.02
C LEU A 171 9.84 -19.89 0.41
N GLY A 172 9.21 -21.01 0.80
CA GLY A 172 9.57 -22.36 0.34
C GLY A 172 10.82 -22.94 1.01
N TYR A 173 11.30 -22.32 2.08
CA TYR A 173 12.38 -22.78 2.95
C TYR A 173 12.18 -22.22 4.36
N GLU A 174 12.75 -22.90 5.36
CA GLU A 174 12.69 -22.42 6.73
C GLU A 174 13.54 -21.17 6.93
N VAL A 175 12.99 -20.19 7.62
CA VAL A 175 13.71 -18.98 8.05
C VAL A 175 13.59 -18.80 9.55
N GLN A 176 14.55 -18.11 10.16
CA GLN A 176 14.50 -17.80 11.58
C GLN A 176 13.27 -16.90 11.87
N PRO A 177 12.29 -17.39 12.65
CA PRO A 177 11.08 -16.61 12.91
C PRO A 177 11.41 -15.38 13.76
N ASN A 178 10.82 -14.26 13.40
CA ASN A 178 10.90 -13.01 14.17
C ASN A 178 9.56 -12.26 14.24
N CYS A 179 8.48 -12.86 13.73
CA CYS A 179 7.15 -12.33 13.87
C CYS A 179 6.67 -12.38 15.33
N PRO A 180 6.06 -11.29 15.85
CA PRO A 180 5.30 -11.36 17.09
C PRO A 180 4.05 -12.23 16.91
N GLU A 181 3.46 -12.73 18.01
CA GLU A 181 2.24 -13.55 17.98
C GLU A 181 1.10 -12.89 17.18
N GLU A 182 1.03 -11.57 17.24
CA GLU A 182 0.02 -10.73 16.58
C GLU A 182 0.08 -10.79 15.05
N ALA A 183 1.18 -11.25 14.45
CA ALA A 183 1.32 -11.40 13.00
C ALA A 183 0.69 -12.71 12.48
N TYR A 184 0.20 -13.57 13.37
CA TYR A 184 -0.42 -14.87 13.05
C TYR A 184 -1.95 -14.87 13.16
N TYR A 185 -2.57 -13.73 13.50
CA TYR A 185 -4.01 -13.59 13.76
C TYR A 185 -4.64 -12.41 13.03
#